data_AF-A0A9W7XHN9-F1
#
_entry.id   AF-A0A9W7XHN9-F1
#
_cell.length_a   1.000
_cell.length_b   1.000
_cell.length_c   1.000
_cell.angle_alpha   90.00
_cell.angle_beta   90.00
_cell.angle_gamma   90.00
#
_symmetry.space_group_name_H-M   'P 1'
#
loop_
_entity.id
_entity.type
_entity.pdbx_description
1 polymer ?
#
loop_
_entity_poly.entity_id
_entity_poly.type
_entity_poly.pdbx_seq_one_letter_code
_entity_poly.pdbx_strand_id
1 'polypeptide(L)'
;MARKHFDRHKGRVNWEAVSQEMRLPVLGCLECFDPQQERIFPRRCPEFYEWPAEDLVALKTFTETHFQKMSVYDWELCGKYMNIDHSDCIAKMWALSKFQMTPALFDEVTEYRQAGLLWPTICRKTMCGCTADILRVVYANTNRSKVGKSKRPKAQFSISKHQHWTREEDERLIGLLSQYDTGSDIDWNFISKTIGHSKNACRYRRILLRPRLAKRRANVDTEDNFSDTDTSASSPTVTDR
;
A
#
# COMPACT_ATOMS: atom_id res chain seq x y z
N MET A 1 18.39 -12.91 31.13
CA MET A 1 16.98 -12.96 31.55
C MET A 1 16.04 -12.62 30.39
N ALA A 2 16.18 -11.46 29.75
CA ALA A 2 15.41 -11.08 28.55
C ALA A 2 15.48 -12.14 27.43
N ARG A 3 16.63 -12.82 27.27
CA ARG A 3 16.80 -13.88 26.27
C ARG A 3 15.80 -15.03 26.38
N LYS A 4 15.34 -15.37 27.59
CA LYS A 4 14.34 -16.44 27.79
C LYS A 4 12.97 -16.08 27.21
N HIS A 5 12.69 -14.77 27.13
CA HIS A 5 11.43 -14.21 26.66
C HIS A 5 11.52 -13.64 25.24
N PHE A 6 12.60 -13.98 24.50
CA PHE A 6 12.77 -13.52 23.13
C PHE A 6 11.89 -14.33 22.17
N ASP A 7 10.93 -13.64 21.53
CA ASP A 7 10.09 -14.21 20.49
C ASP A 7 10.84 -14.15 19.15
N ARG A 8 11.29 -15.30 18.66
CA ARG A 8 12.02 -15.40 17.39
C ARG A 8 11.17 -15.06 16.18
N HIS A 9 9.85 -15.29 16.23
CA HIS A 9 8.96 -14.99 15.12
C HIS A 9 8.74 -13.49 14.98
N LYS A 10 8.58 -12.78 16.10
CA LYS A 10 8.45 -11.32 16.12
C LYS A 10 9.80 -10.60 16.10
N GLY A 11 10.88 -11.30 16.42
CA GLY A 11 12.23 -10.74 16.50
C GLY A 11 12.41 -9.73 17.63
N ARG A 12 11.64 -9.84 18.72
CA ARG A 12 11.73 -8.96 19.90
C ARG A 12 11.43 -9.69 21.22
N VAL A 13 11.80 -9.07 22.33
CA VAL A 13 11.54 -9.59 23.69
C VAL A 13 10.09 -9.30 24.09
N ASN A 14 9.45 -10.24 24.79
CA ASN A 14 8.19 -10.01 25.49
C ASN A 14 8.48 -9.28 26.82
N TRP A 15 8.50 -7.95 26.76
CA TRP A 15 8.89 -7.10 27.89
C TRP A 15 7.88 -7.11 29.03
N GLU A 16 6.62 -7.41 28.75
CA GLU A 16 5.59 -7.59 29.77
C GLU A 16 5.89 -8.81 30.64
N ALA A 17 6.32 -9.93 30.04
CA ALA A 17 6.74 -11.12 30.77
C ALA A 17 8.02 -10.87 31.59
N VAL A 18 9.00 -10.16 31.02
CA VAL A 18 10.22 -9.74 31.73
C VAL A 18 9.89 -8.85 32.92
N SER A 19 9.01 -7.88 32.74
CA SER A 19 8.54 -6.96 33.79
C SER A 19 7.90 -7.71 34.96
N GLN A 20 7.07 -8.71 34.67
CA GLN A 20 6.44 -9.55 35.70
C GLN A 20 7.47 -10.38 36.47
N GLU A 21 8.43 -11.01 35.78
CA GLU A 21 9.45 -11.84 36.43
C GLU A 21 10.45 -10.99 37.24
N MET A 22 10.83 -9.80 36.77
CA MET A 22 11.71 -8.87 37.52
C MET A 22 10.98 -8.11 38.64
N ARG A 23 9.65 -8.05 38.59
CA ARG A 23 8.84 -7.15 39.43
C ARG A 23 9.26 -5.69 39.29
N LEU A 24 9.60 -5.28 38.07
CA LEU A 24 9.96 -3.91 37.71
C LEU A 24 9.04 -3.41 36.59
N PRO A 25 8.73 -2.11 36.52
CA PRO A 25 8.07 -1.53 35.35
C PRO A 25 8.86 -1.82 34.06
N VAL A 26 8.15 -1.87 32.92
CA VAL A 26 8.77 -2.14 31.61
C VAL A 26 9.94 -1.19 31.32
N LEU A 27 9.80 0.11 31.58
CA LEU A 27 10.89 1.08 31.38
C LEU A 27 12.12 0.73 32.22
N GLY A 28 11.94 0.43 33.52
CA GLY A 28 13.05 0.01 34.38
C GLY A 28 13.74 -1.27 33.91
N CYS A 29 12.98 -2.20 33.29
CA CYS A 29 13.57 -3.39 32.66
C CYS A 29 14.44 -3.04 31.44
N LEU A 30 14.00 -2.08 30.61
CA LEU A 30 14.72 -1.62 29.43
C LEU A 30 15.98 -0.81 29.78
N GLU A 31 15.93 -0.04 30.86
CA GLU A 31 17.08 0.69 31.40
C GLU A 31 18.17 -0.27 31.87
N CYS A 32 17.79 -1.33 32.58
CA CYS A 32 18.69 -2.38 33.04
C CYS A 32 19.15 -3.35 31.93
N PHE A 33 18.56 -3.27 30.73
CA PHE A 33 18.86 -4.21 29.66
C PHE A 33 20.16 -3.84 28.92
N ASP A 34 21.08 -4.80 28.93
CA ASP A 34 22.30 -4.81 28.12
C ASP A 34 22.18 -5.83 26.96
N PRO A 35 22.08 -5.35 25.70
CA PRO A 35 22.10 -6.17 24.49
C PRO A 35 23.29 -7.14 24.40
N GLN A 36 24.47 -6.73 24.86
CA GLN A 36 25.69 -7.53 24.73
C GLN A 36 25.65 -8.73 25.68
N GLN A 37 25.30 -8.49 26.94
CA GLN A 37 25.17 -9.54 27.95
C GLN A 37 24.11 -10.58 27.57
N GLU A 38 22.97 -10.14 27.04
CA GLU A 38 21.86 -11.01 26.66
C GLU A 38 22.02 -11.63 25.26
N ARG A 39 23.02 -11.18 24.48
CA ARG A 39 23.23 -11.57 23.07
C ARG A 39 21.99 -11.35 22.20
N ILE A 40 21.27 -10.27 22.45
CA ILE A 40 20.11 -9.84 21.66
C ILE A 40 20.49 -8.51 21.04
N PHE A 41 20.84 -8.53 19.75
CA PHE A 41 21.28 -7.34 19.05
C PHE A 41 20.12 -6.70 18.28
N PRO A 42 20.01 -5.35 18.31
CA PRO A 42 19.04 -4.63 17.51
C PRO A 42 19.20 -4.96 16.03
N ARG A 43 18.06 -5.18 15.36
CA ARG A 43 18.03 -5.33 13.90
C ARG A 43 17.97 -3.97 13.24
N ARG A 44 18.52 -3.86 12.03
CA ARG A 44 18.21 -2.73 11.16
C ARG A 44 16.99 -3.06 10.31
N CYS A 45 16.06 -2.12 10.24
CA CYS A 45 14.84 -2.21 9.45
C CYS A 45 14.58 -0.87 8.76
N PRO A 46 15.48 -0.40 7.88
CA PRO A 46 15.34 0.90 7.24
C PRO A 46 14.13 0.93 6.30
N GLU A 47 13.84 -0.19 5.65
CA GLU A 47 12.80 -0.29 4.65
C GLU A 47 11.41 -0.42 5.28
N PHE A 48 10.38 0.05 4.58
CA PHE A 48 9.02 0.07 5.14
C PHE A 48 8.34 -1.29 5.17
N TYR A 49 8.60 -2.14 4.17
CA TYR A 49 8.02 -3.48 4.09
C TYR A 49 8.57 -4.44 5.16
N GLU A 50 9.67 -4.07 5.81
CA GLU A 50 10.29 -4.82 6.91
C GLU A 50 9.58 -4.61 8.25
N TRP A 51 8.61 -3.67 8.31
CA TRP A 51 7.80 -3.40 9.49
C TRP A 51 6.41 -4.01 9.37
N PRO A 52 6.16 -5.15 10.02
CA PRO A 52 4.81 -5.67 10.19
C PRO A 52 3.88 -4.60 10.77
N ALA A 53 2.60 -4.61 10.37
CA ALA A 53 1.63 -3.67 10.90
C ALA A 53 1.49 -3.76 12.43
N GLU A 54 1.68 -4.95 13.00
CA GLU A 54 1.71 -5.18 14.44
C GLU A 54 2.88 -4.49 15.14
N ASP A 55 4.03 -4.34 14.47
CA ASP A 55 5.22 -3.69 15.03
C ASP A 55 5.05 -2.17 15.07
N LEU A 56 4.44 -1.61 14.02
CA LEU A 56 4.09 -0.19 13.98
C LEU A 56 3.07 0.16 15.08
N VAL A 57 2.09 -0.72 15.30
CA VAL A 57 1.11 -0.54 16.38
C VAL A 57 1.78 -0.67 17.75
N ALA A 58 2.66 -1.65 17.94
CA ALA A 58 3.40 -1.83 19.19
C ALA A 58 4.28 -0.61 19.51
N LEU A 59 5.09 -0.15 18.55
CA LEU A 59 5.95 1.02 18.71
C LEU A 59 5.11 2.26 19.04
N LYS A 60 4.04 2.52 18.28
CA LYS A 60 3.15 3.66 18.53
C LYS A 60 2.54 3.59 19.93
N THR A 61 1.98 2.44 20.30
CA THR A 61 1.33 2.25 21.61
C THR A 61 2.33 2.46 22.75
N PHE A 62 3.54 1.88 22.62
CA PHE A 62 4.61 2.06 23.59
C PHE A 62 4.99 3.54 23.74
N THR A 63 5.18 4.26 22.61
CA THR A 63 5.52 5.68 22.66
C THR A 63 4.45 6.53 23.35
N GLU A 64 3.18 6.33 23.00
CA GLU A 64 2.05 7.09 23.55
C GLU A 64 1.78 6.76 25.03
N THR A 65 2.08 5.52 25.45
CA THR A 65 1.85 5.07 26.84
C THR A 65 2.91 5.62 27.80
N HIS A 66 4.17 5.68 27.34
CA HIS A 66 5.30 5.94 28.23
C HIS A 66 5.89 7.34 28.12
N PHE A 67 5.66 8.05 27.01
CA PHE A 67 6.32 9.33 26.77
C PHE A 67 5.32 10.41 26.34
N GLN A 68 5.26 11.50 27.10
CA GLN A 68 4.49 12.68 26.71
C GLN A 68 5.22 13.50 25.63
N LYS A 69 6.56 13.52 25.70
CA LYS A 69 7.44 14.18 24.73
C LYS A 69 8.71 13.35 24.59
N MET A 70 8.98 12.88 23.38
CA MET A 70 10.14 12.04 23.08
C MET A 70 11.44 12.85 23.10
N SER A 71 12.41 12.39 23.88
CA SER A 71 13.83 12.76 23.84
C SER A 71 14.64 11.76 23.00
N VAL A 72 15.94 12.01 22.81
CA VAL A 72 16.85 11.07 22.14
C VAL A 72 16.97 9.76 22.92
N TYR A 73 17.05 9.85 24.25
CA TYR A 73 17.15 8.70 25.15
C TYR A 73 15.90 7.80 25.07
N ASP A 74 14.71 8.39 24.97
CA ASP A 74 13.46 7.64 24.87
C ASP A 74 13.41 6.79 23.57
N TRP A 75 14.05 7.26 22.50
CA TRP A 75 14.18 6.48 21.27
C TRP A 75 15.12 5.29 21.42
N GLU A 76 16.17 5.40 22.22
CA GLU A 76 17.02 4.26 22.57
C GLU A 76 16.21 3.19 23.31
N LEU A 77 15.36 3.60 24.26
CA LEU A 77 14.44 2.68 24.95
C LEU A 77 13.42 2.06 23.98
N CYS A 78 12.89 2.82 23.03
CA CYS A 78 12.04 2.27 21.96
C CYS A 78 12.78 1.25 21.09
N GLY A 79 14.04 1.51 20.77
CA GLY A 79 14.89 0.57 20.02
C GLY A 79 15.12 -0.73 20.77
N LYS A 80 15.42 -0.64 22.08
CA LYS A 80 15.50 -1.82 22.97
C LYS A 80 14.16 -2.57 23.06
N TYR A 81 13.04 -1.84 23.18
CA TYR A 81 11.70 -2.42 23.26
C TYR A 81 11.37 -3.23 21.99
N MET A 82 11.61 -2.64 20.81
CA MET A 82 11.33 -3.24 19.51
C MET A 82 12.40 -4.22 19.04
N ASN A 83 13.57 -4.25 19.70
CA ASN A 83 14.79 -4.88 19.20
C ASN A 83 15.14 -4.44 17.76
N ILE A 84 15.06 -3.13 17.53
CA ILE A 84 15.35 -2.44 16.27
C ILE A 84 16.25 -1.23 16.56
N ASP A 85 17.10 -0.84 15.61
CA ASP A 85 17.90 0.39 15.72
C ASP A 85 16.99 1.60 15.98
N HIS A 86 17.34 2.42 16.98
CA HIS A 86 16.51 3.56 17.38
C HIS A 86 16.33 4.58 16.25
N SER A 87 17.30 4.69 15.33
CA SER A 87 17.22 5.56 14.15
C SER A 87 16.08 5.15 13.23
N ASP A 88 15.86 3.84 13.07
CA ASP A 88 14.76 3.30 12.25
C ASP A 88 13.41 3.54 12.95
N CYS A 89 13.35 3.40 14.28
CA CYS A 89 12.16 3.75 15.07
C CYS A 89 11.77 5.23 14.88
N ILE A 90 12.74 6.14 14.96
CA ILE A 90 12.54 7.58 14.73
C ILE A 90 11.99 7.82 13.33
N ALA A 91 12.65 7.26 12.31
CA ALA A 91 12.25 7.44 10.92
C ALA A 91 10.81 6.98 10.67
N LYS A 92 10.42 5.82 11.23
CA LYS A 92 9.04 5.32 11.09
C LYS A 92 8.02 6.17 11.82
N MET A 93 8.26 6.53 13.07
CA MET A 93 7.32 7.34 13.84
C MET A 93 7.18 8.75 13.28
N TRP A 94 8.26 9.33 12.76
CA TRP A 94 8.19 10.61 12.09
C TRP A 94 7.31 10.56 10.83
N ALA A 95 7.47 9.49 10.05
CA ALA A 95 6.70 9.29 8.84
C ALA A 95 5.20 9.01 9.15
N LEU A 96 4.90 8.33 10.25
CA LEU A 96 3.53 8.12 10.74
C LEU A 96 2.88 9.39 11.32
N SER A 97 3.65 10.25 11.99
CA SER A 97 3.14 11.47 12.63
C SER A 97 2.94 12.64 11.66
N LYS A 98 3.80 12.76 10.63
CA LYS A 98 3.66 13.79 9.59
C LYS A 98 2.50 13.53 8.65
N PHE A 99 2.15 12.27 8.42
CA PHE A 99 1.11 11.93 7.46
C PHE A 99 -0.27 11.94 8.11
N GLN A 100 -1.09 12.93 7.75
CA GLN A 100 -2.49 12.99 8.16
C GLN A 100 -3.40 12.48 7.05
N MET A 101 -4.19 11.45 7.36
CA MET A 101 -5.25 10.99 6.48
C MET A 101 -6.48 11.87 6.65
N THR A 102 -6.64 12.86 5.78
CA THR A 102 -7.84 13.70 5.73
C THR A 102 -9.05 12.88 5.23
N PRO A 103 -10.30 13.32 5.52
CA PRO A 103 -11.49 12.65 4.97
C PRO A 103 -11.49 12.57 3.45
N ALA A 104 -11.15 13.67 2.76
CA ALA A 104 -11.08 13.71 1.30
C ALA A 104 -10.05 12.72 0.74
N LEU A 105 -8.84 12.69 1.33
CA LEU A 105 -7.81 11.72 0.93
C LEU A 105 -8.25 10.28 1.22
N PHE A 106 -8.95 10.05 2.33
CA PHE A 106 -9.47 8.71 2.65
C PHE A 106 -10.50 8.25 1.62
N ASP A 107 -11.41 9.12 1.20
CA ASP A 107 -12.45 8.80 0.21
C ASP A 107 -11.81 8.55 -1.16
N GLU A 108 -10.85 9.38 -1.57
CA GLU A 108 -10.08 9.20 -2.80
C GLU A 108 -9.30 7.86 -2.80
N VAL A 109 -8.58 7.56 -1.71
CA VAL A 109 -7.88 6.27 -1.54
C VAL A 109 -8.87 5.10 -1.54
N THR A 110 -10.06 5.28 -0.96
CA THR A 110 -11.12 4.26 -0.95
C THR A 110 -11.59 3.96 -2.37
N GLU A 111 -11.86 5.00 -3.17
CA GLU A 111 -12.26 4.87 -4.57
C GLU A 111 -11.19 4.12 -5.37
N TYR A 112 -9.93 4.52 -5.27
CA TYR A 112 -8.84 3.81 -5.96
C TYR A 112 -8.68 2.37 -5.49
N ARG A 113 -8.88 2.08 -4.20
CA ARG A 113 -8.84 0.70 -3.69
C ARG A 113 -10.02 -0.14 -4.17
N GLN A 114 -11.21 0.44 -4.29
CA GLN A 114 -12.39 -0.22 -4.85
C GLN A 114 -12.23 -0.47 -6.35
N ALA A 115 -11.56 0.44 -7.05
CA ALA A 115 -11.10 0.28 -8.43
C ALA A 115 -9.91 -0.70 -8.58
N GLY A 116 -9.38 -1.23 -7.47
CA GLY A 116 -8.35 -2.25 -7.48
C GLY A 116 -6.93 -1.75 -7.65
N LEU A 117 -6.64 -0.47 -7.49
CA LEU A 117 -5.27 0.03 -7.64
C LEU A 117 -4.35 -0.47 -6.51
N LEU A 118 -3.11 -0.82 -6.85
CA LEU A 118 -2.08 -1.17 -5.87
C LEU A 118 -1.58 0.07 -5.10
N TRP A 119 -1.14 -0.13 -3.85
CA TRP A 119 -0.68 0.95 -2.96
C TRP A 119 0.38 1.87 -3.58
N PRO A 120 1.42 1.38 -4.30
CA PRO A 120 2.38 2.25 -4.96
C PRO A 120 1.73 3.18 -6.00
N THR A 121 0.77 2.68 -6.77
CA THR A 121 0.06 3.47 -7.78
C THR A 121 -0.87 4.49 -7.13
N ILE A 122 -1.59 4.10 -6.08
CA ILE A 122 -2.44 5.03 -5.31
C ILE A 122 -1.58 6.16 -4.74
N CYS A 123 -0.45 5.81 -4.12
CA CYS A 123 0.46 6.77 -3.51
C CYS A 123 1.00 7.80 -4.52
N ARG A 124 1.29 7.36 -5.75
CA ARG A 124 1.68 8.26 -6.85
C ARG A 124 0.53 9.16 -7.30
N LYS A 125 -0.70 8.63 -7.39
CA LYS A 125 -1.88 9.37 -7.86
C LYS A 125 -2.36 10.42 -6.88
N THR A 126 -2.40 10.10 -5.58
CA THR A 126 -2.89 11.01 -4.55
C THR A 126 -1.87 12.11 -4.19
N MET A 127 -0.62 11.99 -4.66
CA MET A 127 0.50 12.89 -4.33
C MET A 127 0.64 13.17 -2.82
N CYS A 128 0.26 12.21 -1.99
CA CYS A 128 0.02 12.43 -0.57
C CYS A 128 1.31 12.57 0.30
N GLY A 129 2.48 12.68 -0.33
CA GLY A 129 3.75 12.99 0.32
C GLY A 129 4.29 11.90 1.25
N CYS A 130 3.72 10.70 1.23
CA CYS A 130 4.17 9.56 2.04
C CYS A 130 4.57 8.36 1.18
N THR A 131 5.00 7.28 1.81
CA THR A 131 5.27 6.01 1.12
C THR A 131 4.01 5.16 1.05
N ALA A 132 3.96 4.24 0.08
CA ALA A 132 2.83 3.32 -0.11
C ALA A 132 2.47 2.53 1.17
N ASP A 133 3.46 2.20 2.00
CA ASP A 133 3.25 1.49 3.26
C ASP A 133 2.66 2.38 4.36
N ILE A 134 3.10 3.63 4.49
CA ILE A 134 2.47 4.60 5.42
C ILE A 134 1.02 4.77 5.01
N LEU A 135 0.75 5.01 3.73
CA LEU A 135 -0.59 5.17 3.21
C LEU A 135 -1.47 3.96 3.53
N ARG A 136 -0.95 2.75 3.29
CA ARG A 136 -1.62 1.47 3.59
C ARG A 136 -1.95 1.33 5.08
N VAL A 137 -0.99 1.60 5.96
CA VAL A 137 -1.12 1.47 7.41
C VAL A 137 -2.13 2.47 7.95
N VAL A 138 -1.99 3.74 7.58
CA VAL A 138 -2.90 4.79 8.04
C VAL A 138 -4.32 4.54 7.53
N TYR A 139 -4.50 4.18 6.26
CA TYR A 139 -5.81 3.80 5.72
C TYR A 139 -6.45 2.62 6.46
N ALA A 140 -5.68 1.56 6.73
CA ALA A 140 -6.18 0.39 7.45
C ALA A 140 -6.64 0.75 8.87
N ASN A 141 -5.91 1.62 9.56
CA ASN A 141 -6.25 2.09 10.89
C ASN A 141 -7.50 2.98 10.87
N THR A 142 -7.59 3.94 9.95
CA THR A 142 -8.79 4.80 9.81
C THR A 142 -10.04 3.98 9.50
N ASN A 143 -9.93 2.94 8.67
CA ASN A 143 -11.05 2.06 8.33
C ASN A 143 -11.48 1.18 9.52
N ARG A 144 -10.55 0.69 10.34
CA ARG A 144 -10.86 -0.05 11.58
C ARG A 144 -11.62 0.79 12.60
N SER A 145 -11.31 2.08 12.70
CA SER A 145 -12.02 3.01 13.59
C SER A 145 -13.44 3.31 13.13
N LYS A 146 -13.69 3.34 11.80
CA LYS A 146 -15.01 3.62 11.22
C LYS A 146 -15.91 2.38 11.15
N VAL A 147 -15.35 1.20 10.95
CA VAL A 147 -16.11 -0.05 10.82
C VAL A 147 -16.03 -0.81 12.14
N GLY A 148 -16.96 -0.53 13.06
CA GLY A 148 -17.21 -1.42 14.20
C GLY A 148 -17.34 -2.84 13.68
N LYS A 149 -16.55 -3.79 14.25
CA LYS A 149 -16.27 -5.18 13.79
C LYS A 149 -17.40 -5.85 13.00
N SER A 150 -17.64 -5.42 11.77
CA SER A 150 -18.60 -6.03 10.87
C SER A 150 -17.90 -7.25 10.29
N LYS A 151 -18.38 -8.43 10.68
CA LYS A 151 -17.90 -9.71 10.13
C LYS A 151 -17.99 -9.62 8.62
N ARG A 152 -16.84 -9.52 7.94
CA ARG A 152 -16.79 -9.56 6.47
C ARG A 152 -17.54 -10.82 6.02
N PRO A 153 -18.61 -10.70 5.21
CA PRO A 153 -19.28 -11.87 4.68
C PRO A 153 -18.23 -12.68 3.93
N LYS A 154 -18.12 -13.98 4.27
CA LYS A 154 -17.25 -14.90 3.55
C LYS A 154 -17.74 -14.90 2.10
N ALA A 155 -16.93 -14.36 1.21
CA ALA A 155 -17.21 -14.33 -0.20
C ALA A 155 -17.28 -15.78 -0.72
N GLN A 156 -18.48 -16.34 -0.82
CA GLN A 156 -18.77 -17.59 -1.52
C GLN A 156 -18.72 -17.32 -3.03
N PHE A 157 -17.52 -17.18 -3.59
CA PHE A 157 -17.35 -17.27 -5.03
C PHE A 157 -16.81 -18.66 -5.36
N SER A 158 -17.68 -19.54 -5.84
CA SER A 158 -17.27 -20.79 -6.47
C SER A 158 -16.71 -20.45 -7.85
N ILE A 159 -15.39 -20.24 -7.93
CA ILE A 159 -14.71 -20.08 -9.21
C ILE A 159 -14.72 -21.46 -9.89
N SER A 160 -15.64 -21.65 -10.84
CA SER A 160 -15.72 -22.88 -11.64
C SER A 160 -14.45 -23.03 -12.47
N LYS A 161 -13.77 -24.17 -12.35
CA LYS A 161 -12.51 -24.47 -13.06
C LYS A 161 -12.69 -24.57 -14.59
N HIS A 162 -13.92 -24.56 -15.09
CA HIS A 162 -14.25 -24.78 -16.50
C HIS A 162 -15.16 -23.69 -17.10
N GLN A 163 -15.22 -22.51 -16.50
CA GLN A 163 -16.04 -21.45 -17.05
C GLN A 163 -15.44 -20.96 -18.38
N HIS A 164 -16.19 -21.11 -19.47
CA HIS A 164 -15.83 -20.58 -20.78
C HIS A 164 -15.88 -19.05 -20.75
N TRP A 165 -14.88 -18.40 -21.36
CA TRP A 165 -14.84 -16.93 -21.49
C TRP A 165 -15.91 -16.45 -22.46
N THR A 166 -16.79 -15.56 -22.01
CA THR A 166 -17.76 -14.91 -22.90
C THR A 166 -17.15 -13.65 -23.55
N ARG A 167 -17.80 -13.15 -24.60
CA ARG A 167 -17.38 -11.91 -25.27
C ARG A 167 -17.50 -10.70 -24.34
N GLU A 168 -18.52 -10.66 -23.52
CA GLU A 168 -18.78 -9.58 -22.55
C GLU A 168 -17.73 -9.60 -21.43
N GLU A 169 -17.24 -10.77 -21.03
CA GLU A 169 -16.11 -10.91 -20.11
C GLU A 169 -14.80 -10.43 -20.74
N ASP A 170 -14.56 -10.75 -22.02
CA ASP A 170 -13.41 -10.23 -22.78
C ASP A 170 -13.44 -8.70 -22.88
N GLU A 171 -14.60 -8.12 -23.22
CA GLU A 171 -14.76 -6.67 -23.33
C GLU A 171 -14.58 -5.98 -21.97
N ARG A 172 -15.09 -6.57 -20.89
CA ARG A 172 -14.82 -6.09 -19.52
C ARG A 172 -13.34 -6.19 -19.16
N LEU A 173 -12.68 -7.31 -19.47
CA LEU A 173 -11.24 -7.46 -19.24
C LEU A 173 -10.43 -6.41 -20.00
N ILE A 174 -10.77 -6.18 -21.27
CA ILE A 174 -10.12 -5.16 -22.12
C ILE A 174 -10.33 -3.77 -21.54
N GLY A 175 -11.55 -3.43 -21.11
CA GLY A 175 -11.86 -2.15 -20.48
C GLY A 175 -11.04 -1.93 -19.21
N LEU A 176 -11.02 -2.91 -18.30
CA LEU A 176 -10.21 -2.87 -17.09
C LEU A 176 -8.72 -2.73 -17.41
N LEU A 177 -8.21 -3.49 -18.38
CA LEU A 177 -6.82 -3.36 -18.81
C LEU A 177 -6.56 -1.97 -19.39
N SER A 178 -7.41 -1.42 -20.25
CA SER A 178 -7.19 -0.08 -20.80
C SER A 178 -7.15 1.02 -19.74
N GLN A 179 -7.94 0.89 -18.68
CA GLN A 179 -7.97 1.85 -17.57
C GLN A 179 -6.74 1.73 -16.65
N TYR A 180 -6.22 0.51 -16.45
CA TYR A 180 -5.19 0.24 -15.43
C TYR A 180 -3.82 -0.18 -16.00
N ASP A 181 -3.67 -0.34 -17.33
CA ASP A 181 -2.43 -0.77 -18.01
C ASP A 181 -1.47 0.41 -18.29
N THR A 182 -1.40 1.37 -17.36
CA THR A 182 -0.42 2.47 -17.41
C THR A 182 0.92 2.11 -16.74
N GLY A 183 1.17 0.82 -16.44
CA GLY A 183 2.46 0.36 -15.91
C GLY A 183 2.53 -1.14 -15.63
N SER A 184 3.65 -1.59 -15.04
CA SER A 184 3.93 -2.99 -14.66
C SER A 184 3.02 -3.55 -13.54
N ASP A 185 2.22 -2.70 -12.91
CA ASP A 185 1.57 -2.96 -11.62
C ASP A 185 0.06 -3.18 -11.76
N ILE A 186 -0.33 -4.29 -12.41
CA ILE A 186 -1.74 -4.69 -12.54
C ILE A 186 -2.18 -5.50 -11.31
N ASP A 187 -3.21 -5.04 -10.60
CA ASP A 187 -3.83 -5.82 -9.50
C ASP A 187 -4.74 -6.93 -10.04
N TRP A 188 -4.13 -8.07 -10.31
CA TRP A 188 -4.85 -9.25 -10.74
C TRP A 188 -5.89 -9.74 -9.71
N ASN A 189 -5.78 -9.41 -8.42
CA ASN A 189 -6.81 -9.78 -7.44
C ASN A 189 -8.14 -9.10 -7.77
N PHE A 190 -8.08 -7.81 -8.06
CA PHE A 190 -9.27 -7.04 -8.39
C PHE A 190 -9.89 -7.56 -9.68
N ILE A 191 -9.11 -7.62 -10.76
CA ILE A 191 -9.57 -8.11 -12.07
C ILE A 191 -10.20 -9.50 -11.93
N SER A 192 -9.57 -10.41 -11.18
CA SER A 192 -10.10 -11.76 -10.96
C SER A 192 -11.48 -11.76 -10.28
N LYS A 193 -11.68 -10.88 -9.28
CA LYS A 193 -12.95 -10.77 -8.56
C LYS A 193 -14.03 -10.12 -9.42
N THR A 194 -13.67 -9.09 -10.18
CA THR A 194 -14.60 -8.33 -11.01
C THR A 194 -15.13 -9.15 -12.18
N ILE A 195 -14.29 -9.96 -12.81
CA ILE A 195 -14.70 -10.82 -13.93
C ILE A 195 -15.28 -12.15 -13.42
N GLY A 196 -14.92 -12.58 -12.21
CA GLY A 196 -15.35 -13.89 -11.67
C GLY A 196 -14.48 -15.06 -12.12
N HIS A 197 -13.29 -14.78 -12.65
CA HIS A 197 -12.31 -15.78 -13.10
C HIS A 197 -11.08 -15.79 -12.21
N SER A 198 -10.33 -16.89 -12.19
CA SER A 198 -9.07 -16.92 -11.44
C SER A 198 -8.06 -15.91 -11.98
N LYS A 199 -7.12 -15.44 -11.14
CA LYS A 199 -6.04 -14.52 -11.56
C LYS A 199 -5.25 -15.07 -12.75
N ASN A 200 -4.93 -16.36 -12.71
CA ASN A 200 -4.16 -17.02 -13.76
C ASN A 200 -4.96 -17.11 -15.07
N ALA A 201 -6.27 -17.37 -15.00
CA ALA A 201 -7.15 -17.34 -16.16
C ALA A 201 -7.19 -15.95 -16.80
N CYS A 202 -7.33 -14.89 -16.00
CA CYS A 202 -7.31 -13.50 -16.49
C CYS A 202 -5.96 -13.15 -17.15
N ARG A 203 -4.84 -13.56 -16.55
CA ARG A 203 -3.48 -13.36 -17.12
C ARG A 203 -3.32 -14.06 -18.45
N TYR A 204 -3.72 -15.32 -18.52
CA TYR A 204 -3.65 -16.10 -19.76
C TYR A 204 -4.55 -15.49 -20.84
N ARG A 205 -5.77 -15.08 -20.47
CA ARG A 205 -6.70 -14.45 -21.40
C ARG A 205 -6.17 -13.13 -21.95
N ARG A 206 -5.50 -12.30 -21.13
CA ARG A 206 -4.82 -11.08 -21.60
C ARG A 206 -3.83 -11.38 -22.73
N ILE A 207 -3.05 -12.45 -22.61
CA ILE A 207 -2.06 -12.84 -23.64
C ILE A 207 -2.80 -13.16 -24.96
N LEU A 208 -3.89 -13.91 -24.89
CA LEU A 208 -4.71 -14.23 -26.07
C LEU A 208 -5.41 -13.02 -26.69
N LEU A 209 -5.76 -12.01 -25.88
CA LEU A 209 -6.41 -10.79 -26.34
C LEU A 209 -5.44 -9.71 -26.84
N ARG A 210 -4.10 -9.90 -26.71
CA ARG A 210 -3.08 -8.94 -27.18
C ARG A 210 -3.28 -8.47 -28.63
N PRO A 211 -3.58 -9.34 -29.62
CA PRO A 211 -3.79 -8.89 -31.00
C PRO A 211 -4.97 -7.91 -31.13
N ARG A 212 -6.04 -8.12 -30.35
CA ARG A 212 -7.22 -7.23 -30.32
C ARG A 212 -6.91 -5.91 -29.63
N LEU A 213 -6.12 -5.94 -28.57
CA LEU A 213 -5.65 -4.74 -27.86
C LEU A 213 -4.75 -3.86 -28.74
N ALA A 214 -3.86 -4.47 -29.52
CA ALA A 214 -2.99 -3.75 -30.46
C ALA A 214 -3.79 -3.05 -31.57
N LYS A 215 -4.80 -3.75 -32.15
CA LYS A 215 -5.67 -3.18 -33.18
C LYS A 215 -6.49 -1.98 -32.67
N ARG A 216 -6.99 -2.04 -31.43
CA ARG A 216 -7.73 -0.92 -30.83
C ARG A 216 -6.85 0.31 -30.61
N ARG A 217 -5.59 0.15 -30.16
CA ARG A 217 -4.66 1.28 -29.99
C ARG A 217 -4.38 1.96 -31.33
N ALA A 218 -4.08 1.19 -32.39
CA ALA A 218 -3.82 1.74 -33.72
C ALA A 218 -5.02 2.53 -34.31
N ASN A 219 -6.26 2.09 -34.05
CA ASN A 219 -7.44 2.82 -34.53
C ASN A 219 -7.64 4.16 -33.80
N VAL A 220 -7.36 4.22 -32.49
CA VAL A 220 -7.47 5.47 -31.72
C VAL A 220 -6.46 6.51 -32.22
N ASP A 221 -5.25 6.09 -32.59
CA ASP A 221 -4.21 6.99 -33.11
C ASP A 221 -4.50 7.51 -34.54
N THR A 222 -5.46 6.91 -35.26
CA THR A 222 -5.76 7.28 -36.66
C THR A 222 -6.90 8.29 -36.78
N GLU A 223 -7.80 8.38 -35.80
CA GLU A 223 -8.99 9.25 -35.86
C GLU A 223 -8.69 10.73 -35.49
N ASP A 224 -7.56 11.05 -34.86
CA ASP A 224 -7.20 12.43 -34.48
C ASP A 224 -6.51 13.24 -35.59
N ASN A 225 -6.28 12.66 -36.78
CA ASN A 225 -5.51 13.33 -37.86
C ASN A 225 -6.35 13.76 -39.07
N PHE A 226 -7.68 13.81 -38.95
CA PHE A 226 -8.59 14.25 -40.00
C PHE A 226 -9.43 15.45 -39.54
N SER A 227 -8.76 16.57 -39.25
CA SER A 227 -9.41 17.88 -39.21
C SER A 227 -9.09 18.63 -40.51
N ASP A 228 -9.95 18.44 -41.50
CA ASP A 228 -10.09 19.34 -42.64
C ASP A 228 -10.42 20.75 -42.14
N THR A 229 -9.70 21.75 -42.64
CA THR A 229 -10.39 22.96 -43.13
C THR A 229 -9.75 23.42 -44.43
N ASP A 230 -10.54 23.14 -45.46
CA ASP A 230 -10.50 23.59 -46.83
C ASP A 230 -10.37 25.12 -46.99
N THR A 231 -9.51 25.49 -47.92
CA THR A 231 -9.85 26.24 -49.15
C THR A 231 -10.67 27.52 -49.01
N SER A 232 -9.97 28.65 -49.12
CA SER A 232 -10.53 29.89 -49.66
C SER A 232 -9.64 30.39 -50.81
N ALA A 233 -10.03 30.03 -52.02
CA ALA A 233 -9.57 30.64 -53.25
C ALA A 233 -10.64 31.60 -53.77
N SER A 234 -10.28 32.86 -53.99
CA SER A 234 -10.97 33.75 -54.94
C SER A 234 -10.02 34.87 -55.39
N SER A 235 -9.94 34.99 -56.71
CA SER A 235 -8.92 35.61 -57.56
C SER A 235 -9.06 37.16 -57.71
N PRO A 236 -8.65 37.82 -58.83
CA PRO A 236 -7.42 38.60 -58.92
C PRO A 236 -7.61 40.06 -59.43
N THR A 237 -6.48 40.80 -59.52
CA THR A 237 -6.15 41.92 -60.44
C THR A 237 -7.16 43.06 -60.69
N VAL A 238 -6.76 44.28 -60.31
CA VAL A 238 -6.94 45.49 -61.15
C VAL A 238 -5.68 46.36 -61.05
N THR A 239 -4.95 46.44 -62.16
CA THR A 239 -4.07 47.56 -62.55
C THR A 239 -4.94 48.73 -63.02
N ASP A 240 -4.69 49.97 -62.57
CA ASP A 240 -4.25 51.07 -63.45
C ASP A 240 -4.00 52.40 -62.70
N ARG A 241 -2.95 53.10 -63.17
CA ARG A 241 -2.58 54.53 -63.03
C ARG A 241 -2.15 55.11 -61.68
#